data_AF-A0A7K1KR82-F1
#
_entry.id   AF-A0A7K1KR82-F1
#
_cell.length_a   1.000
_cell.length_b   1.000
_cell.length_c   1.000
_cell.angle_alpha   90.00
_cell.angle_beta   90.00
_cell.angle_gamma   90.00
#
_symmetry.space_group_name_H-M   'P 1'
#
loop_
_entity.id
_entity.type
_entity.pdbx_description
1 polymer ?
#
loop_
_entity_poly.entity_id
_entity_poly.type
_entity_poly.pdbx_seq_one_letter_code
_entity_poly.pdbx_strand_id
1 'polypeptide(L)'
;MLKMKALAILMILILYPGPCLAHKVILNAWIEDGELSAEVGFSDGSPASGAIVSVIDPITGAALFSVKADDQGIVEAALPPEVFAGDGGLLVVGNAGAGHRVERLLPAREVGGPRPDQAKGEMVGASVPEPSSSGVSVDTSALEGLVRQAVRSELAPLLREVRSRNDHGPRMQDIVGGIGYILGLAGLVMLVKGRQGRKKQ
;
A
#
# COMPACT_ATOMS: atom_id res chain seq x y z
N MET A 1 11.80 -12.07 -51.22
CA MET A 1 12.31 -12.32 -49.85
C MET A 1 12.65 -11.05 -49.08
N LEU A 2 13.27 -10.02 -49.70
CA LEU A 2 13.65 -8.78 -49.00
C LEU A 2 12.44 -8.01 -48.41
N LYS A 3 11.31 -7.96 -49.12
CA LYS A 3 10.07 -7.31 -48.67
C LYS A 3 9.43 -7.98 -47.43
N MET A 4 9.49 -9.31 -47.32
CA MET A 4 8.98 -10.04 -46.13
C MET A 4 9.86 -9.84 -44.90
N LYS A 5 11.19 -9.77 -45.08
CA LYS A 5 12.13 -9.46 -43.99
C LYS A 5 11.94 -8.02 -43.49
N ALA A 6 11.74 -7.06 -44.39
CA ALA A 6 11.44 -5.67 -44.02
C ALA A 6 10.11 -5.55 -43.26
N LEU A 7 9.07 -6.29 -43.67
CA LEU A 7 7.78 -6.30 -42.97
C LEU A 7 7.91 -6.91 -41.56
N ALA A 8 8.67 -8.00 -41.40
CA ALA A 8 8.90 -8.61 -40.09
C ALA A 8 9.68 -7.68 -39.15
N ILE A 9 10.70 -6.98 -39.65
CA ILE A 9 11.48 -5.99 -38.87
C ILE A 9 10.60 -4.81 -38.45
N LEU A 10 9.77 -4.29 -39.37
CA LEU A 10 8.82 -3.21 -39.08
C LEU A 10 7.80 -3.64 -38.01
N MET A 11 7.31 -4.88 -38.08
CA MET A 11 6.36 -5.43 -37.11
C MET A 11 7.00 -5.55 -35.71
N ILE A 12 8.26 -5.98 -35.63
CA ILE A 12 9.03 -6.05 -34.37
C ILE A 12 9.27 -4.64 -33.79
N LEU A 13 9.52 -3.64 -34.63
CA LEU A 13 9.70 -2.25 -34.20
C LEU A 13 8.41 -1.61 -33.67
N ILE A 14 7.25 -1.91 -34.28
CA ILE A 14 5.95 -1.41 -33.82
C ILE A 14 5.53 -2.07 -32.50
N LEU A 15 5.87 -3.34 -32.31
CA LEU A 15 5.57 -4.08 -31.08
C LEU A 15 6.60 -3.85 -29.98
N TYR A 16 7.61 -3.00 -30.20
CA TYR A 16 8.60 -2.71 -29.17
C TYR A 16 7.95 -1.89 -28.05
N PRO A 17 7.79 -2.45 -26.83
CA PRO A 17 7.29 -1.68 -25.70
C PRO A 17 8.40 -0.71 -25.30
N GLY A 18 8.29 0.55 -25.73
CA GLY A 18 9.18 1.61 -25.27
C GLY A 18 9.02 1.86 -23.77
N PRO A 19 10.07 2.34 -23.08
CA PRO A 19 9.94 2.75 -21.69
C PRO A 19 8.93 3.90 -21.60
N CYS A 20 7.78 3.67 -20.96
CA CYS A 20 6.93 4.77 -20.56
C CYS A 20 7.54 5.41 -19.31
N LEU A 21 7.95 6.68 -19.41
CA LEU A 21 8.22 7.49 -18.21
C LEU A 21 6.87 7.85 -17.58
N ALA A 22 6.22 6.85 -16.97
CA ALA A 22 5.07 7.06 -16.10
C ALA A 22 5.61 7.32 -14.69
N HIS A 23 5.24 8.46 -14.11
CA HIS A 23 5.58 8.75 -12.74
C HIS A 23 4.78 7.80 -11.85
N LYS A 24 5.47 7.02 -11.01
CA LYS A 24 4.79 6.11 -10.09
C LYS A 24 4.07 6.95 -9.05
N VAL A 25 2.75 6.80 -8.96
CA VAL A 25 1.95 7.41 -7.89
C VAL A 25 2.19 6.67 -6.57
N ILE A 26 2.30 7.42 -5.49
CA ILE A 26 2.59 6.96 -4.14
C ILE A 26 1.47 7.45 -3.23
N LEU A 27 1.04 6.59 -2.31
CA LEU A 27 0.05 6.91 -1.28
C LEU A 27 0.59 6.51 0.09
N ASN A 28 0.66 7.48 0.99
CA ASN A 28 0.81 7.26 2.42
C ASN A 28 -0.54 7.55 3.06
N ALA A 29 -1.08 6.65 3.87
CA ALA A 29 -2.39 6.86 4.51
C ALA A 29 -2.52 6.15 5.87
N TRP A 30 -2.80 6.87 6.94
CA TRP A 30 -2.99 6.30 8.27
C TRP A 30 -4.24 6.90 8.92
N ILE A 31 -4.69 6.29 10.00
CA ILE A 31 -5.82 6.78 10.79
C ILE A 31 -5.31 7.11 12.18
N GLU A 32 -5.59 8.32 12.63
CA GLU A 32 -5.24 8.82 13.95
C GLU A 32 -6.52 9.45 14.52
N ASP A 33 -6.95 9.00 15.70
CA ASP A 33 -8.14 9.53 16.40
C ASP A 33 -9.44 9.60 15.58
N GLY A 34 -9.64 8.65 14.66
CA GLY A 34 -10.82 8.61 13.78
C GLY A 34 -10.72 9.52 12.56
N GLU A 35 -9.58 10.18 12.36
CA GLU A 35 -9.29 11.02 11.21
C GLU A 35 -8.41 10.28 10.20
N LEU A 36 -8.74 10.43 8.92
CA LEU A 36 -7.89 10.00 7.81
C LEU A 36 -6.82 11.05 7.56
N SER A 37 -5.56 10.66 7.73
CA SER A 37 -4.40 11.42 7.26
C SER A 37 -3.79 10.70 6.07
N ALA A 38 -3.73 11.35 4.91
CA ALA A 38 -3.14 10.78 3.71
C ALA A 38 -2.34 11.81 2.90
N GLU A 39 -1.33 11.31 2.20
CA GLU A 39 -0.49 12.07 1.28
C GLU A 39 -0.41 11.28 -0.03
N VAL A 40 -0.75 11.94 -1.14
CA VAL A 40 -0.69 11.39 -2.49
C VAL A 40 0.28 12.23 -3.31
N GLY A 41 1.26 11.57 -3.92
CA GLY A 41 2.27 12.23 -4.72
C GLY A 41 2.86 11.30 -5.77
N PHE A 42 3.86 11.79 -6.46
CA PHE A 42 4.59 11.05 -7.48
C PHE A 42 6.01 10.72 -7.01
N SER A 43 6.62 9.72 -7.62
CA SER A 43 7.96 9.23 -7.26
C SER A 43 9.09 10.25 -7.40
N ASP A 44 8.87 11.35 -8.10
CA ASP A 44 9.79 12.49 -8.23
C ASP A 44 9.63 13.52 -7.09
N GLY A 45 8.68 13.30 -6.18
CA GLY A 45 8.35 14.20 -5.08
C GLY A 45 7.32 15.28 -5.41
N SER A 46 6.79 15.32 -6.63
CA SER A 46 5.73 16.25 -6.97
C SER A 46 4.39 15.83 -6.31
N PRO A 47 3.59 16.79 -5.81
CA PRO A 47 2.31 16.49 -5.18
C PRO A 47 1.27 16.11 -6.24
N ALA A 48 0.38 15.17 -5.91
CA ALA A 48 -0.76 14.83 -6.74
C ALA A 48 -1.95 15.75 -6.39
N SER A 49 -1.81 17.04 -6.70
CA SER A 49 -2.84 18.05 -6.43
C SER A 49 -4.20 17.63 -6.99
N GLY A 50 -5.23 17.70 -6.15
CA GLY A 50 -6.59 17.37 -6.53
C GLY A 50 -6.87 15.90 -6.78
N ALA A 51 -5.96 14.99 -6.41
CA ALA A 51 -6.22 13.56 -6.41
C ALA A 51 -7.42 13.22 -5.52
N ILE A 52 -8.17 12.18 -5.89
CA ILE A 52 -9.28 11.67 -5.08
C ILE A 52 -8.76 10.55 -4.19
N VAL A 53 -8.89 10.71 -2.88
CA VAL A 53 -8.60 9.68 -1.88
C VAL A 53 -9.92 9.09 -1.42
N SER A 54 -10.07 7.77 -1.55
CA SER A 54 -11.29 7.05 -1.16
C SER A 54 -10.97 5.95 -0.16
N VAL A 55 -11.88 5.74 0.79
CA VAL A 55 -11.83 4.64 1.75
C VAL A 55 -12.89 3.62 1.35
N ILE A 56 -12.48 2.37 1.19
CA ILE A 56 -13.30 1.27 0.69
C ILE A 56 -13.25 0.12 1.69
N ASP A 57 -14.37 -0.55 1.90
CA ASP A 57 -14.41 -1.84 2.60
C ASP A 57 -13.71 -2.90 1.75
N PRO A 58 -12.59 -3.50 2.21
CA PRO A 58 -11.84 -4.48 1.43
C PRO A 58 -12.58 -5.82 1.22
N ILE A 59 -13.61 -6.12 2.00
CA ILE A 59 -14.40 -7.35 1.90
C ILE A 59 -15.55 -7.15 0.90
N THR A 60 -16.33 -6.09 1.08
CA THR A 60 -17.54 -5.86 0.27
C THR A 60 -17.25 -5.05 -1.00
N GLY A 61 -16.13 -4.32 -1.04
CA GLY A 61 -15.81 -3.37 -2.11
C GLY A 61 -16.63 -2.09 -2.05
N ALA A 62 -17.41 -1.87 -0.98
CA ALA A 62 -18.25 -0.68 -0.83
C ALA A 62 -17.39 0.57 -0.57
N ALA A 63 -17.68 1.66 -1.28
CA ALA A 63 -17.07 2.96 -1.02
C ALA A 63 -17.68 3.56 0.26
N LEU A 64 -16.86 3.78 1.28
CA LEU A 64 -17.26 4.26 2.60
C LEU A 64 -17.07 5.77 2.74
N PHE A 65 -16.02 6.30 2.14
CA PHE A 65 -15.67 7.72 2.21
C PHE A 65 -14.87 8.16 0.97
N SER A 66 -14.97 9.43 0.59
CA SER A 66 -14.17 10.00 -0.51
C SER A 66 -13.94 11.48 -0.29
N VAL A 67 -12.70 11.93 -0.50
CA VAL A 67 -12.25 13.29 -0.30
C VAL A 67 -11.19 13.66 -1.33
N LYS A 68 -11.13 14.94 -1.70
CA LYS A 68 -10.15 15.46 -2.65
C LYS A 68 -8.93 15.99 -1.89
N ALA A 69 -7.75 15.61 -2.34
CA ALA A 69 -6.48 16.12 -1.84
C ALA A 69 -6.31 17.60 -2.20
N ASP A 70 -5.63 18.33 -1.33
CA ASP A 70 -5.31 19.74 -1.53
C ASP A 70 -4.21 19.95 -2.59
N ASP A 71 -3.71 21.18 -2.70
CA ASP A 71 -2.66 21.55 -3.66
C ASP A 71 -1.29 20.94 -3.34
N GLN A 72 -1.09 20.44 -2.12
CA GLN A 72 0.11 19.71 -1.69
C GLN A 72 -0.09 18.19 -1.75
N GLY A 73 -1.24 17.71 -2.22
CA GLY A 73 -1.55 16.28 -2.26
C GLY A 73 -1.88 15.69 -0.89
N ILE A 74 -2.18 16.53 0.11
CA ILE A 74 -2.49 16.15 1.48
C ILE A 74 -4.00 16.06 1.68
N VAL A 75 -4.40 15.12 2.53
CA VAL A 75 -5.78 14.90 2.99
C VAL A 75 -5.76 14.74 4.50
N GLU A 76 -6.55 15.57 5.18
CA GLU A 76 -6.88 15.45 6.59
C GLU A 76 -8.41 15.57 6.69
N ALA A 77 -9.08 14.47 7.06
CA ALA A 77 -10.53 14.42 7.09
C ALA A 77 -11.08 13.43 8.12
N ALA A 78 -11.98 13.90 8.97
CA ALA A 78 -12.69 13.05 9.93
C ALA A 78 -13.51 11.97 9.20
N LEU A 79 -13.32 10.70 9.58
CA LEU A 79 -14.05 9.59 9.00
C LEU A 79 -15.39 9.38 9.73
N PRO A 80 -16.49 9.14 9.01
CA PRO A 80 -17.76 8.74 9.61
C PRO A 80 -17.59 7.47 10.47
N PRO A 81 -18.30 7.34 11.61
CA PRO A 81 -18.22 6.15 12.46
C PRO A 81 -18.53 4.85 11.72
N GLU A 82 -19.39 4.91 10.70
CA GLU A 82 -19.80 3.77 9.87
C GLU A 82 -18.61 3.16 9.10
N VAL A 83 -17.57 3.95 8.83
CA VAL A 83 -16.33 3.47 8.19
C VAL A 83 -15.66 2.39 9.05
N PHE A 84 -15.78 2.51 10.38
CA PHE A 84 -15.12 1.61 11.34
C PHE A 84 -15.96 0.39 11.71
N ALA A 85 -17.16 0.23 11.14
CA ALA A 85 -18.07 -0.86 11.51
C ALA A 85 -17.64 -2.24 10.96
N GLY A 86 -16.77 -2.28 9.95
CA GLY A 86 -16.32 -3.51 9.29
C GLY A 86 -15.13 -4.18 9.99
N ASP A 87 -15.07 -5.51 9.92
CA ASP A 87 -13.97 -6.31 10.52
C ASP A 87 -12.72 -6.42 9.63
N GLY A 88 -12.81 -6.02 8.35
CA GLY A 88 -11.80 -6.26 7.32
C GLY A 88 -10.63 -5.26 7.28
N GLY A 89 -10.64 -4.23 8.11
CA GLY A 89 -9.78 -3.05 7.92
C GLY A 89 -10.30 -2.17 6.78
N LEU A 90 -9.44 -1.32 6.22
CA LEU A 90 -9.82 -0.29 5.26
C LEU A 90 -8.86 -0.25 4.08
N LEU A 91 -9.40 -0.27 2.87
CA LEU A 91 -8.63 -0.06 1.64
C LEU A 91 -8.67 1.42 1.27
N VAL A 92 -7.54 2.12 1.41
CA VAL A 92 -7.41 3.51 0.99
C VAL A 92 -6.89 3.53 -0.45
N VAL A 93 -7.58 4.24 -1.33
CA VAL A 93 -7.29 4.33 -2.75
C VAL A 93 -7.03 5.77 -3.13
N GLY A 94 -5.83 6.06 -3.61
CA GLY A 94 -5.47 7.35 -4.19
C GLY A 94 -5.58 7.31 -5.71
N ASN A 95 -6.30 8.27 -6.29
CA ASN A 95 -6.49 8.38 -7.74
C ASN A 95 -6.14 9.79 -8.23
N ALA A 96 -5.00 9.91 -8.92
CA ALA A 96 -4.51 11.16 -9.49
C ALA A 96 -4.93 11.37 -10.97
N GLY A 97 -5.84 10.52 -11.48
CA GLY A 97 -6.33 10.59 -12.86
C GLY A 97 -5.40 9.94 -13.89
N ALA A 98 -5.88 9.85 -15.15
CA ALA A 98 -5.13 9.27 -16.28
C ALA A 98 -4.52 7.86 -16.01
N GLY A 99 -5.15 7.06 -15.14
CA GLY A 99 -4.66 5.72 -14.77
C GLY A 99 -3.67 5.70 -13.60
N HIS A 100 -3.31 6.85 -13.02
CA HIS A 100 -2.49 6.93 -11.82
C HIS A 100 -3.33 6.60 -10.59
N ARG A 101 -3.37 5.30 -10.26
CA ARG A 101 -4.10 4.76 -9.11
C ARG A 101 -3.17 3.92 -8.25
N VAL A 102 -3.25 4.12 -6.94
CA VAL A 102 -2.51 3.36 -5.92
C VAL A 102 -3.45 2.99 -4.78
N GLU A 103 -3.22 1.83 -4.21
CA GLU A 103 -4.00 1.30 -3.10
C GLU A 103 -3.09 1.02 -1.91
N ARG A 104 -3.61 1.27 -0.71
CA ARG A 104 -3.00 0.88 0.55
C ARG A 104 -4.06 0.23 1.43
N LEU A 105 -3.84 -1.02 1.79
CA LEU A 105 -4.66 -1.70 2.79
C LEU A 105 -4.17 -1.32 4.20
N LEU A 106 -5.05 -0.78 5.01
CA LEU A 106 -4.88 -0.60 6.44
C LEU A 106 -5.59 -1.79 7.13
N PRO A 107 -4.86 -2.78 7.67
CA PRO A 107 -5.49 -3.90 8.35
C PRO A 107 -6.22 -3.42 9.61
N ALA A 108 -7.24 -4.16 10.05
CA ALA A 108 -8.09 -3.80 11.20
C ALA A 108 -7.32 -3.45 12.50
N ARG A 109 -6.10 -3.98 12.67
CA ARG A 109 -5.22 -3.65 13.81
C ARG A 109 -4.60 -2.24 13.75
N GLU A 110 -4.48 -1.67 12.55
CA GLU A 110 -3.92 -0.33 12.28
C GLU A 110 -5.02 0.73 12.19
N VAL A 111 -6.26 0.29 11.96
CA VAL A 111 -7.47 1.12 12.00
C VAL A 111 -7.87 1.29 13.47
N GLY A 112 -7.18 2.17 14.17
CA GLY A 112 -7.45 2.47 15.58
C GLY A 112 -8.79 3.19 15.77
N GLY A 113 -9.86 2.41 15.91
CA GLY A 113 -11.16 2.89 16.40
C GLY A 113 -11.48 2.26 17.76
N PRO A 114 -12.22 2.94 18.65
CA PRO A 114 -12.68 2.35 19.91
C PRO A 114 -13.62 1.18 19.57
N ARG A 115 -13.15 -0.04 19.80
CA ARG A 115 -13.95 -1.26 19.63
C ARG A 115 -14.79 -1.43 20.90
N PRO A 116 -16.13 -1.45 20.84
CA PRO A 116 -16.92 -1.97 21.95
C PRO A 116 -16.61 -3.47 22.05
N ASP A 117 -16.30 -3.95 23.25
CA ASP A 117 -15.79 -5.29 23.57
C ASP A 117 -14.34 -5.58 23.17
N GLN A 118 -13.40 -5.03 23.95
CA GLN A 118 -12.42 -5.88 24.65
C GLN A 118 -12.20 -5.36 26.07
N ALA A 119 -13.06 -5.82 26.98
CA ALA A 119 -12.80 -5.76 28.40
C ALA A 119 -11.69 -6.77 28.77
N LYS A 120 -10.86 -6.34 29.73
CA LYS A 120 -10.37 -7.18 30.84
C LYS A 120 -9.21 -8.16 30.53
N GLY A 121 -7.99 -7.62 30.57
CA GLY A 121 -6.81 -8.35 31.01
C GLY A 121 -6.61 -8.16 32.51
N GLU A 122 -7.22 -9.01 33.33
CA GLU A 122 -6.96 -9.10 34.77
C GLU A 122 -5.76 -10.05 34.98
N MET A 123 -4.64 -9.52 35.46
CA MET A 123 -3.67 -10.31 36.23
C MET A 123 -3.46 -9.64 37.58
N VAL A 124 -3.92 -10.37 38.59
CA VAL A 124 -3.90 -10.10 40.02
C VAL A 124 -2.47 -10.20 40.56
N GLY A 125 -2.09 -9.30 41.46
CA GLY A 125 -1.02 -9.58 42.43
C GLY A 125 -0.45 -8.39 43.19
N ALA A 126 -0.87 -8.27 44.45
CA ALA A 126 -0.17 -7.68 45.60
C ALA A 126 -0.42 -6.19 45.94
N SER A 127 -1.47 -5.99 46.75
CA SER A 127 -1.58 -4.91 47.73
C SER A 127 -0.62 -5.14 48.91
N VAL A 128 0.25 -4.17 49.27
CA VAL A 128 0.43 -3.45 50.58
C VAL A 128 1.53 -2.35 50.39
N PRO A 129 1.73 -1.38 51.32
CA PRO A 129 1.09 -0.07 51.49
C PRO A 129 1.94 1.13 50.99
N GLU A 130 1.34 2.32 50.95
CA GLU A 130 2.01 3.61 50.72
C GLU A 130 3.15 3.90 51.70
N PRO A 131 4.19 4.62 51.24
CA PRO A 131 4.79 5.67 52.02
C PRO A 131 4.59 7.02 51.33
N SER A 132 4.04 7.96 52.09
CA SER A 132 4.02 9.37 51.74
C SER A 132 5.44 9.87 51.46
N SER A 133 5.68 10.40 50.26
CA SER A 133 6.78 11.32 50.02
C SER A 133 6.32 12.37 49.00
N SER A 134 6.46 13.63 49.39
CA SER A 134 6.22 14.80 48.55
C SER A 134 7.02 14.68 47.26
N GLY A 135 6.34 14.55 46.13
CA GLY A 135 6.95 14.42 44.82
C GLY A 135 6.13 15.18 43.80
N VAL A 136 6.80 16.00 42.98
CA VAL A 136 6.23 16.78 41.89
C VAL A 136 5.25 15.92 41.08
N SER A 137 4.00 16.38 40.96
CA SER A 137 3.01 15.77 40.07
C SER A 137 3.46 16.01 38.63
N VAL A 138 4.27 15.09 38.10
CA VAL A 138 4.58 15.06 36.67
C VAL A 138 3.28 14.65 35.98
N ASP A 139 2.75 15.55 35.16
CA ASP A 139 1.59 15.27 34.33
C ASP A 139 1.99 14.17 33.32
N THR A 140 1.58 12.95 33.61
CA THR A 140 1.96 11.75 32.86
C THR A 140 1.54 11.83 31.40
N SER A 141 0.48 12.57 31.10
CA SER A 141 -0.02 12.84 29.75
C SER A 141 0.96 13.70 28.93
N ALA A 142 1.54 14.73 29.55
CA ALA A 142 2.55 15.59 28.93
C ALA A 142 3.86 14.84 28.70
N LEU A 143 4.23 13.94 29.61
CA LEU A 143 5.40 13.08 29.47
C LEU A 143 5.23 12.06 28.33
N GLU A 144 4.06 11.45 28.21
CA GLU A 144 3.73 10.56 27.08
C GLU A 144 3.79 11.29 25.73
N GLY A 145 3.28 12.52 25.66
CA GLY A 145 3.36 13.36 24.45
C GLY A 145 4.81 13.64 24.04
N LEU A 146 5.66 13.99 25.02
CA LEU A 146 7.09 14.27 24.78
C LEU A 146 7.84 13.02 24.31
N VAL A 147 7.55 11.86 24.92
CA VAL A 147 8.15 10.57 24.53
C VAL A 147 7.69 10.16 23.14
N ARG A 148 6.39 10.28 22.81
CA ARG A 148 5.87 9.99 21.47
C ARG A 148 6.52 10.89 20.41
N GLN A 149 6.68 12.17 20.71
CA GLN A 149 7.33 13.12 19.81
C GLN A 149 8.80 12.75 19.56
N ALA A 150 9.56 12.44 20.63
CA ALA A 150 10.95 12.02 20.52
C ALA A 150 11.13 10.71 19.75
N VAL A 151 10.26 9.72 19.98
CA VAL A 151 10.29 8.44 19.25
C VAL A 151 9.94 8.66 17.77
N ARG A 152 8.94 9.50 17.45
CA ARG A 152 8.55 9.79 16.07
C ARG A 152 9.66 10.48 15.29
N SER A 153 10.38 11.42 15.90
CA SER A 153 11.51 12.11 15.25
C SER A 153 12.66 11.17 14.90
N GLU A 154 12.94 10.17 15.75
CA GLU A 154 14.02 9.21 15.53
C GLU A 154 13.64 8.08 14.57
N LEU A 155 12.37 7.65 14.56
CA LEU A 155 11.91 6.57 13.68
C LEU A 155 11.60 7.04 12.25
N ALA A 156 11.27 8.32 12.05
CA ALA A 156 10.98 8.90 10.74
C ALA A 156 12.06 8.63 9.66
N PRO A 157 13.37 8.88 9.91
CA PRO A 157 14.41 8.59 8.92
C PRO A 157 14.56 7.08 8.64
N LEU A 158 14.44 6.22 9.66
CA LEU A 158 14.57 4.78 9.51
C LEU A 158 13.43 4.17 8.69
N LEU A 159 12.20 4.63 8.91
CA LEU A 159 11.06 4.20 8.09
C LEU A 159 11.23 4.62 6.63
N ARG A 160 11.81 5.79 6.37
CA ARG A 160 12.07 6.29 5.02
C ARG A 160 13.07 5.40 4.27
N GLU A 161 14.13 4.98 4.94
CA GLU A 161 15.13 4.07 4.38
C GLU A 161 14.55 2.68 4.10
N VAL A 162 13.80 2.11 5.06
CA VAL A 162 13.12 0.82 4.90
C VAL A 162 12.13 0.85 3.73
N ARG A 163 11.36 1.94 3.59
CA ARG A 163 10.40 2.11 2.49
C ARG A 163 11.11 2.19 1.14
N SER A 164 12.21 2.94 1.03
CA SER A 164 13.00 3.02 -0.20
C SER A 164 13.58 1.66 -0.62
N ARG A 165 13.96 0.83 0.36
CA ARG A 165 14.56 -0.48 0.13
C ARG A 165 13.54 -1.57 -0.22
N ASN A 166 12.27 -1.40 0.13
CA ASN A 166 11.23 -2.37 -0.21
C ASN A 166 10.52 -2.06 -1.53
N ASP A 167 10.85 -0.94 -2.17
CA ASP A 167 10.17 -0.42 -3.37
C ASP A 167 10.74 -0.98 -4.69
N HIS A 168 11.06 -2.28 -4.72
CA HIS A 168 11.57 -2.93 -5.92
C HIS A 168 10.39 -3.36 -6.80
N GLY A 169 10.29 -2.74 -7.98
CA GLY A 169 9.45 -3.26 -9.06
C GLY A 169 9.89 -4.66 -9.51
N PRO A 170 9.18 -5.26 -10.48
CA PRO A 170 9.52 -6.59 -10.98
C PRO A 170 10.99 -6.65 -11.40
N ARG A 171 11.73 -7.60 -10.83
CA ARG A 171 13.16 -7.78 -11.12
C ARG A 171 13.32 -8.33 -12.54
N MET A 172 14.47 -8.10 -13.15
CA MET A 172 14.79 -8.71 -14.46
C MET A 172 14.65 -10.23 -14.44
N GLN A 173 14.91 -10.86 -13.29
CA GLN A 173 14.73 -12.29 -13.07
C GLN A 173 13.26 -12.71 -13.16
N ASP A 174 12.33 -11.90 -12.67
CA ASP A 174 10.89 -12.18 -12.71
C ASP A 174 10.35 -12.11 -14.14
N ILE A 175 10.84 -11.12 -14.91
CA ILE A 175 10.47 -10.94 -16.32
C ILE A 175 11.02 -12.10 -17.17
N VAL A 176 12.33 -12.36 -17.07
CA VAL A 176 12.99 -13.44 -17.84
C VAL A 176 12.46 -14.81 -17.42
N GLY A 177 12.23 -15.01 -16.11
CA GLY A 177 11.63 -16.23 -15.57
C GLY A 177 10.20 -16.45 -16.07
N GLY A 178 9.37 -15.41 -16.08
CA GLY A 178 8.02 -15.46 -16.63
C GLY A 178 7.99 -15.80 -18.12
N ILE A 179 8.84 -15.16 -18.93
CA ILE A 179 8.99 -15.48 -20.36
C ILE A 179 9.43 -16.94 -20.55
N GLY A 180 10.42 -17.39 -19.77
CA GLY A 180 10.91 -18.77 -19.80
C GLY A 180 9.82 -19.79 -19.45
N TYR A 181 8.95 -19.48 -18.48
CA TYR A 181 7.85 -20.34 -18.08
C TYR A 181 6.80 -20.50 -19.19
N ILE A 182 6.41 -19.40 -19.84
CA ILE A 182 5.46 -19.41 -20.96
C ILE A 182 6.02 -20.24 -22.14
N LEU A 183 7.27 -19.98 -22.53
CA LEU A 183 7.91 -20.71 -23.62
C LEU A 183 8.14 -22.19 -23.28
N GLY A 184 8.50 -22.48 -22.02
CA GLY A 184 8.71 -23.84 -21.53
C GLY A 184 7.43 -24.68 -21.56
N LEU A 185 6.32 -24.13 -21.07
CA LEU A 185 5.01 -24.79 -21.12
C LEU A 185 4.53 -25.00 -22.57
N ALA A 186 4.64 -23.96 -23.41
CA ALA A 186 4.26 -24.06 -24.82
C ALA A 186 5.08 -25.14 -25.55
N GLY A 187 6.40 -25.19 -25.30
CA GLY A 187 7.29 -26.21 -25.86
C GLY A 187 6.93 -27.62 -25.40
N LEU A 188 6.61 -27.80 -24.11
CA LEU A 188 6.20 -29.09 -23.56
C LEU A 188 4.90 -29.59 -24.19
N VAL A 189 3.88 -28.72 -24.31
CA VAL A 189 2.61 -29.05 -24.98
C VAL A 189 2.86 -29.48 -26.42
N MET A 190 3.72 -28.76 -27.14
CA MET A 190 4.04 -29.08 -28.53
C MET A 190 4.76 -30.44 -28.66
N LEU A 191 5.68 -30.75 -27.76
CA LEU A 191 6.39 -32.03 -27.72
C LEU A 191 5.44 -33.21 -27.49
N VAL A 192 4.52 -33.08 -26.52
CA VAL A 192 3.52 -34.10 -26.21
C VAL A 192 2.57 -34.30 -27.39
N LYS A 193 2.07 -33.21 -27.99
CA LYS A 193 1.18 -33.25 -29.15
C LYS A 193 1.86 -33.85 -30.38
N GLY A 194 3.14 -33.52 -30.62
CA GLY A 194 3.96 -34.10 -31.69
C GLY A 194 4.19 -35.61 -31.52
N ARG A 195 4.26 -36.10 -30.28
CA ARG A 195 4.36 -37.55 -29.98
C ARG A 195 3.03 -38.29 -30.15
N GLN A 196 1.89 -37.64 -29.88
CA GLN A 196 0.57 -38.24 -30.08
C GLN A 196 0.18 -38.37 -31.56
N GLY A 197 0.59 -37.41 -32.41
CA GLY A 197 0.39 -37.50 -33.86
C GLY A 197 1.20 -38.63 -34.53
N ARG A 198 2.38 -38.96 -33.97
CA ARG A 198 3.30 -39.97 -34.51
C ARG A 198 2.95 -41.42 -34.14
N LYS A 199 2.00 -41.63 -33.21
CA LYS A 199 1.44 -42.95 -32.85
C LYS A 199 0.15 -43.31 -33.59
N LYS A 200 -0.39 -42.40 -34.41
CA LYS A 200 -1.61 -42.59 -35.21
C LYS A 200 -1.35 -42.79 -36.71
N GLN A 201 -0.09 -42.89 -37.11
CA GLN A 201 0.38 -43.37 -38.42
C GLN A 201 1.11 -44.69 -38.19
#